data_AF-A0A3C1PSA1-F1
#
_entry.id   AF-A0A3C1PSA1-F1
#
_cell.length_a   1.000
_cell.length_b   1.000
_cell.length_c   1.000
_cell.angle_alpha   90.00
_cell.angle_beta   90.00
_cell.angle_gamma   90.00
#
_symmetry.space_group_name_H-M   'P 1'
#
loop_
_entity.id
_entity.type
_entity.pdbx_description
1 polymer ?
#
loop_
_entity_poly.entity_id
_entity_poly.type
_entity_poly.pdbx_seq_one_letter_code
_entity_poly.pdbx_strand_id
1 'polypeptide(L)'
;RADRDIENAHKYAVEKFVKDLLAVLDSMDRALEIATTSDGFDVAMLEGTQMTHKLLLDTISKHGVEPIDPIGEAFDPQQHQAMSMVESVDHEPNTVMGVMQKGYKLEGRVIRAAMVVVTKTKAD
;
A
#
# COMPACT_ATOMS: atom_id res chain seq x y z
N ARG A 1 -31.18 2.12 12.49
CA ARG A 1 -30.41 3.24 11.86
C ARG A 1 -29.39 3.77 12.86
N ALA A 2 -29.84 4.28 14.03
CA ALA A 2 -28.95 4.70 15.11
C ALA A 2 -27.86 3.67 15.49
N ASP A 3 -28.21 2.39 15.69
CA ASP A 3 -27.23 1.36 16.04
C ASP A 3 -26.15 1.14 14.97
N ARG A 4 -26.53 1.21 13.69
CA ARG A 4 -25.62 1.10 12.55
C ARG A 4 -24.71 2.32 12.45
N ASP A 5 -25.23 3.50 12.75
CA ASP A 5 -24.46 4.74 12.74
C ASP A 5 -23.43 4.76 13.89
N ILE A 6 -23.80 4.23 15.06
CA ILE A 6 -22.90 4.04 16.21
C ILE A 6 -21.81 3.01 15.89
N GLU A 7 -22.17 1.87 15.31
CA GLU A 7 -21.21 0.83 14.92
C GLU A 7 -20.20 1.36 13.90
N ASN A 8 -20.66 2.10 12.89
CA ASN A 8 -19.78 2.74 11.92
C ASN A 8 -18.88 3.80 12.57
N ALA A 9 -19.42 4.64 13.46
CA ALA A 9 -18.62 5.60 14.18
C ALA A 9 -17.50 4.92 14.99
N HIS A 10 -17.78 3.76 15.58
CA HIS A 10 -16.79 2.99 16.33
C HIS A 10 -15.72 2.38 15.42
N LYS A 11 -16.12 1.75 14.31
CA LYS A 11 -15.21 1.13 13.32
C LYS A 11 -14.27 2.14 12.67
N TYR A 12 -14.76 3.35 12.39
CA TYR A 12 -14.01 4.37 11.64
C TYR A 12 -13.52 5.54 12.51
N ALA A 13 -13.62 5.45 13.83
CA ALA A 13 -13.21 6.52 14.76
C ALA A 13 -11.75 6.95 14.57
N VAL A 14 -10.88 6.01 14.21
CA VAL A 14 -9.44 6.23 14.03
C VAL A 14 -9.03 6.54 12.59
N GLU A 15 -9.98 6.63 11.64
CA GLU A 15 -9.69 6.77 10.20
C GLU A 15 -8.72 7.92 9.91
N LYS A 16 -8.95 9.09 10.52
CA LYS A 16 -8.10 10.27 10.33
C LYS A 16 -6.68 10.04 10.85
N PHE A 17 -6.54 9.46 12.03
CA PHE A 17 -5.24 9.16 12.61
C PHE A 17 -4.47 8.14 11.79
N VAL A 18 -5.15 7.07 11.33
CA VAL A 18 -4.55 6.07 10.44
C VAL A 18 -4.08 6.72 9.14
N LYS A 19 -4.90 7.58 8.51
CA LYS A 19 -4.52 8.31 7.29
C LYS A 19 -3.24 9.13 7.47
N ASP A 20 -3.10 9.84 8.58
CA ASP A 20 -1.89 10.62 8.88
C ASP A 20 -0.68 9.70 9.11
N LEU A 21 -0.88 8.53 9.73
CA LEU A 21 0.17 7.53 9.94
C LEU A 21 0.67 6.90 8.62
N LEU A 22 -0.15 6.85 7.57
CA LEU A 22 0.27 6.26 6.29
C LEU A 22 1.47 6.99 5.67
N ALA A 23 1.61 8.31 5.89
CA ALA A 23 2.79 9.05 5.42
C ALA A 23 4.09 8.59 6.11
N VAL A 24 4.01 8.13 7.37
CA VAL A 24 5.14 7.55 8.09
C VAL A 24 5.51 6.20 7.50
N LEU A 25 4.51 5.35 7.22
CA LEU A 25 4.72 4.06 6.54
C LEU A 25 5.39 4.26 5.19
N ASP A 26 4.92 5.21 4.37
CA ASP A 26 5.52 5.51 3.07
C ASP A 26 6.99 5.94 3.19
N SER A 27 7.30 6.76 4.21
CA SER A 27 8.67 7.18 4.47
C SER A 27 9.55 6.01 4.90
N MET A 28 9.01 5.04 5.64
CA MET A 28 9.73 3.83 6.04
C MET A 28 9.95 2.88 4.85
N ASP A 29 8.93 2.64 4.04
CA ASP A 29 9.02 1.85 2.80
C ASP A 29 10.12 2.44 1.88
N ARG A 30 10.11 3.77 1.68
CA ARG A 30 11.14 4.46 0.89
C ARG A 30 12.54 4.32 1.48
N ALA A 31 12.68 4.42 2.80
CA ALA A 31 13.97 4.26 3.46
C ALA A 31 14.51 2.83 3.28
N LEU A 32 13.64 1.81 3.38
CA LEU A 32 13.99 0.42 3.14
C LEU A 32 14.40 0.17 1.68
N GLU A 33 13.67 0.72 0.71
CA GLU A 33 14.01 0.62 -0.71
C GLU A 33 15.42 1.18 -0.99
N ILE A 34 15.71 2.38 -0.48
CA ILE A 34 17.04 3.01 -0.63
C ILE A 34 18.11 2.15 0.05
N ALA A 35 17.87 1.67 1.26
CA ALA A 35 18.83 0.86 2.01
C ALA A 35 19.16 -0.47 1.30
N THR A 36 18.19 -1.07 0.61
CA THR A 36 18.41 -2.32 -0.16
C THR A 36 19.16 -2.13 -1.47
N THR A 37 19.19 -0.91 -2.00
CA THR A 37 19.79 -0.59 -3.31
C THR A 37 21.09 0.22 -3.20
N SER A 38 21.43 0.70 -2.01
CA SER A 38 22.65 1.48 -1.74
C SER A 38 23.80 0.59 -1.29
N ASP A 39 24.95 0.73 -1.93
CA ASP A 39 26.17 0.04 -1.51
C ASP A 39 26.67 0.57 -0.15
N GLY A 40 27.14 -0.35 0.71
CA GLY A 40 27.77 0.00 1.99
C GLY A 40 26.81 0.36 3.13
N PHE A 41 25.50 0.09 2.99
CA PHE A 41 24.56 0.26 4.08
C PHE A 41 24.81 -0.77 5.22
N ASP A 42 24.63 -0.33 6.47
CA ASP A 42 24.81 -1.19 7.63
C ASP A 42 23.72 -2.27 7.69
N VAL A 43 24.12 -3.54 7.61
CA VAL A 43 23.22 -4.70 7.58
C VAL A 43 22.39 -4.80 8.87
N ALA A 44 22.97 -4.52 10.04
CA ALA A 44 22.26 -4.60 11.31
C ALA A 44 21.21 -3.48 11.43
N MET A 45 21.54 -2.29 10.90
CA MET A 45 20.57 -1.19 10.82
C MET A 45 19.41 -1.51 9.87
N LEU A 46 19.69 -2.16 8.72
CA LEU A 46 18.66 -2.60 7.78
C LEU A 46 17.71 -3.60 8.44
N GLU A 47 18.26 -4.62 9.09
CA GLU A 47 17.47 -5.65 9.78
C GLU A 47 16.59 -5.04 10.89
N GLY A 48 17.16 -4.18 11.74
CA GLY A 48 16.40 -3.50 12.80
C GLY A 48 15.28 -2.60 12.25
N THR A 49 15.53 -1.94 11.12
CA THR A 49 14.52 -1.12 10.42
C THR A 49 13.40 -1.99 9.84
N GLN A 50 13.75 -3.12 9.20
CA GLN A 50 12.78 -4.08 8.67
C GLN A 50 11.90 -4.68 9.79
N MET A 51 12.50 -5.03 10.93
CA MET A 51 11.76 -5.51 12.10
C MET A 51 10.78 -4.46 12.63
N THR A 52 11.22 -3.21 12.72
CA THR A 52 10.37 -2.10 13.18
C THR A 52 9.22 -1.85 12.21
N HIS A 53 9.49 -1.87 10.91
CA HIS A 53 8.47 -1.74 9.87
C HIS A 53 7.43 -2.86 9.95
N LYS A 54 7.89 -4.11 10.10
CA LYS A 54 7.00 -5.26 10.30
C LYS A 54 6.14 -5.10 11.55
N LEU A 55 6.74 -4.72 12.69
CA LEU A 55 6.00 -4.49 13.93
C LEU A 55 4.91 -3.42 13.76
N LEU A 56 5.19 -2.35 13.02
CA LEU A 56 4.21 -1.31 12.72
C LEU A 56 3.05 -1.86 11.88
N LEU A 57 3.34 -2.60 10.80
CA LEU A 57 2.31 -3.25 9.97
C LEU A 57 1.45 -4.25 10.77
N ASP A 58 2.10 -5.07 11.60
CA ASP A 58 1.40 -6.02 12.49
C ASP A 58 0.52 -5.29 13.51
N THR A 59 0.94 -4.10 13.96
CA THR A 59 0.19 -3.29 14.93
C THR A 59 -1.04 -2.67 14.29
N ILE A 60 -0.92 -2.03 13.12
CA ILE A 60 -2.07 -1.41 12.45
C ILE A 60 -3.08 -2.48 11.98
N SER A 61 -2.60 -3.68 11.60
CA SER A 61 -3.46 -4.80 11.19
C SER A 61 -4.39 -5.27 12.32
N LYS A 62 -3.92 -5.27 13.58
CA LYS A 62 -4.77 -5.56 14.76
C LYS A 62 -5.91 -4.55 14.95
N HIS A 63 -5.81 -3.38 14.31
CA HIS A 63 -6.83 -2.33 14.31
C HIS A 63 -7.59 -2.25 12.97
N GLY A 64 -7.61 -3.36 12.20
CA GLY A 64 -8.40 -3.47 10.99
C GLY A 64 -7.79 -2.75 9.77
N VAL A 65 -6.52 -2.33 9.84
CA VAL A 65 -5.82 -1.67 8.73
C VAL A 65 -5.07 -2.70 7.89
N GLU A 66 -5.43 -2.82 6.62
CA GLU A 66 -4.83 -3.79 5.69
C GLU A 66 -4.18 -3.09 4.50
N PRO A 67 -2.96 -3.47 4.10
CA PRO A 67 -2.34 -2.94 2.89
C PRO A 67 -3.05 -3.43 1.62
N ILE A 68 -2.99 -2.61 0.59
CA ILE A 68 -3.36 -2.93 -0.80
C ILE A 68 -2.05 -2.85 -1.60
N ASP A 69 -1.49 -4.01 -1.93
CA ASP A 69 -0.22 -4.16 -2.67
C ASP A 69 -0.43 -5.14 -3.85
N PRO A 70 -1.11 -4.70 -4.92
CA PRO A 70 -1.72 -5.58 -5.91
C PRO A 70 -0.77 -5.98 -7.05
N ILE A 71 0.54 -6.10 -6.80
CA ILE A 71 1.49 -6.48 -7.87
C ILE A 71 1.10 -7.83 -8.47
N GLY A 72 0.91 -7.88 -9.79
CA GLY A 72 0.47 -9.06 -10.53
C GLY A 72 -1.05 -9.26 -10.57
N GLU A 73 -1.83 -8.44 -9.88
CA GLU A 73 -3.29 -8.49 -9.93
C GLU A 73 -3.88 -7.63 -11.06
N ALA A 74 -5.12 -7.90 -11.45
CA ALA A 74 -5.86 -7.04 -12.37
C ALA A 74 -6.13 -5.67 -11.75
N PHE A 75 -6.08 -4.60 -12.55
CA PHE A 75 -6.40 -3.27 -12.08
C PHE A 75 -7.88 -3.14 -11.68
N ASP A 76 -8.14 -2.77 -10.42
CA ASP A 76 -9.46 -2.43 -9.88
C ASP A 76 -9.51 -0.93 -9.54
N PRO A 77 -10.30 -0.11 -10.25
CA PRO A 77 -10.42 1.34 -9.98
C PRO A 77 -11.05 1.68 -8.62
N GLN A 78 -11.67 0.72 -7.93
CA GLN A 78 -12.18 0.95 -6.57
C GLN A 78 -11.07 0.93 -5.52
N GLN A 79 -9.94 0.28 -5.82
CA GLN A 79 -8.83 0.07 -4.89
C GLN A 79 -7.53 0.69 -5.37
N HIS A 80 -7.39 0.92 -6.67
CA HIS A 80 -6.15 1.34 -7.33
C HIS A 80 -6.34 2.66 -8.07
N GLN A 81 -5.29 3.47 -8.08
CA GLN A 81 -5.14 4.67 -8.89
C GLN A 81 -4.00 4.45 -9.89
N ALA A 82 -4.34 4.30 -11.16
CA ALA A 82 -3.35 4.16 -12.22
C ALA A 82 -2.60 5.49 -12.43
N MET A 83 -1.30 5.48 -12.17
CA MET A 83 -0.44 6.65 -12.35
C MET A 83 0.20 6.69 -13.73
N SER A 84 0.51 5.52 -14.28
CA SER A 84 1.08 5.38 -15.61
C SER A 84 0.70 4.04 -16.23
N MET A 85 0.80 3.98 -17.55
CA MET A 85 0.66 2.75 -18.34
C MET A 85 1.98 2.44 -19.04
N VAL A 86 2.39 1.17 -19.00
CA VAL A 86 3.63 0.68 -19.62
C VAL A 86 3.34 -0.47 -20.56
N GLU A 87 4.09 -0.52 -21.66
CA GLU A 87 4.00 -1.65 -22.59
C GLU A 87 4.70 -2.85 -21.98
N SER A 88 4.04 -4.00 -22.00
CA SER A 88 4.61 -5.27 -21.55
C SER A 88 4.29 -6.36 -22.54
N VAL A 89 5.29 -7.18 -22.86
CA VAL A 89 5.13 -8.40 -23.67
C VAL A 89 4.94 -9.64 -22.79
N ASP A 90 5.30 -9.53 -21.51
CA ASP A 90 5.34 -10.65 -20.56
C ASP A 90 4.10 -10.72 -19.65
N HIS A 91 3.25 -9.68 -19.68
CA HIS A 91 2.11 -9.54 -18.76
C HIS A 91 0.84 -9.19 -19.53
N GLU A 92 -0.29 -9.77 -19.11
CA GLU A 92 -1.62 -9.45 -19.66
C GLU A 92 -1.92 -7.95 -19.54
N PRO A 93 -2.61 -7.33 -20.52
CA PRO A 93 -3.06 -5.95 -20.43
C PRO A 93 -3.93 -5.71 -19.19
N ASN A 94 -3.89 -4.48 -18.64
CA ASN A 94 -4.66 -4.08 -17.46
C ASN A 94 -4.26 -4.83 -16.17
N THR A 95 -3.02 -5.30 -16.09
CA THR A 95 -2.41 -5.90 -14.90
C THR A 95 -1.54 -4.87 -14.18
N VAL A 96 -1.56 -4.87 -12.85
CA VAL A 96 -0.65 -4.03 -12.06
C VAL A 96 0.76 -4.64 -12.15
N MET A 97 1.68 -3.90 -12.77
CA MET A 97 3.09 -4.30 -12.91
C MET A 97 3.94 -3.82 -11.73
N GLY A 98 3.53 -2.73 -11.09
CA GLY A 98 4.27 -2.16 -9.97
C GLY A 98 3.41 -1.24 -9.11
N VAL A 99 3.82 -1.08 -7.86
CA VAL A 99 3.15 -0.25 -6.87
C VAL A 99 4.09 0.86 -6.45
N MET A 100 3.72 2.10 -6.77
CA MET A 100 4.50 3.30 -6.41
C MET A 100 4.22 3.74 -4.97
N GLN A 101 2.99 3.50 -4.50
CA GLN A 101 2.58 3.74 -3.13
C GLN A 101 1.50 2.74 -2.78
N LYS A 102 1.69 1.99 -1.69
CA LYS A 102 0.70 1.02 -1.21
C LYS A 102 -0.60 1.72 -0.83
N GLY A 103 -1.72 1.12 -1.18
CA GLY A 103 -3.03 1.52 -0.68
C GLY A 103 -3.29 0.92 0.69
N TYR A 104 -4.36 1.35 1.35
CA TYR A 104 -4.78 0.79 2.63
C TYR A 104 -6.30 0.78 2.76
N LYS A 105 -6.81 -0.27 3.39
CA LYS A 105 -8.20 -0.40 3.85
C LYS A 105 -8.24 -0.28 5.37
N LEU A 106 -9.31 0.29 5.90
CA LEU A 106 -9.67 0.22 7.32
C LEU A 106 -11.02 -0.48 7.41
N GLU A 107 -11.11 -1.59 8.14
CA GLU A 107 -12.36 -2.35 8.32
C GLU A 107 -13.04 -2.69 6.97
N GLY A 108 -12.21 -3.04 5.97
CA GLY A 108 -12.64 -3.35 4.59
C GLY A 108 -12.92 -2.14 3.69
N ARG A 109 -12.98 -0.92 4.22
CA ARG A 109 -13.18 0.31 3.43
C ARG A 109 -11.84 0.88 2.98
N VAL A 110 -11.70 1.16 1.69
CA VAL A 110 -10.52 1.85 1.14
C VAL A 110 -10.40 3.24 1.76
N ILE A 111 -9.31 3.49 2.49
CA ILE A 111 -8.97 4.80 3.07
C ILE A 111 -7.91 5.53 2.25
N ARG A 112 -7.13 4.78 1.46
CA ARG A 112 -6.20 5.28 0.44
C ARG A 112 -6.07 4.23 -0.67
N ALA A 113 -6.28 4.63 -1.92
CA ALA A 113 -6.05 3.74 -3.07
C ALA A 113 -4.55 3.50 -3.29
N ALA A 114 -4.18 2.33 -3.80
CA ALA A 114 -2.80 2.06 -4.19
C ALA A 114 -2.46 2.82 -5.47
N MET A 115 -1.35 3.55 -5.50
CA MET A 115 -0.86 4.19 -6.72
C MET A 115 -0.04 3.18 -7.51
N VAL A 116 -0.49 2.85 -8.72
CA VAL A 116 0.01 1.70 -9.47
C VAL A 116 0.47 2.06 -10.87
N VAL A 117 1.37 1.25 -11.40
CA VAL A 117 1.74 1.20 -12.82
C VAL A 117 1.04 -0.01 -13.42
N VAL A 118 0.29 0.20 -14.50
CA VAL A 118 -0.50 -0.84 -15.16
C VAL A 118 0.03 -1.14 -16.56
N THR A 119 -0.14 -2.37 -17.00
CA THR A 119 0.27 -2.80 -18.33
C THR A 119 -0.75 -2.39 -19.38
N LYS A 120 -0.27 -2.05 -20.56
CA LYS A 120 -1.08 -1.91 -21.78
C LYS A 120 -0.49 -2.78 -22.88
N THR A 121 -1.32 -3.17 -23.84
CA THR A 121 -0.85 -3.86 -25.05
C THR A 121 0.20 -2.99 -25.76
N LYS A 122 1.27 -3.62 -26.24
CA LYS A 122 2.27 -2.96 -27.09
C LYS A 122 1.57 -2.41 -28.33
N ALA A 123 1.82 -1.14 -28.66
CA ALA A 123 1.33 -0.58 -29.92
C ALA A 123 2.16 -1.15 -31.08
N ASP A 124 1.48 -1.62 -32.13
CA ASP A 124 2.10 -2.10 -33.38
C ASP A 124 2.80 -0.97 -34.15
#